data_AF-A0A7R9C260-F1
#
_entry.id   AF-A0A7R9C260-F1
#
_cell.length_a   1.000
_cell.length_b   1.000
_cell.length_c   1.000
_cell.angle_alpha   90.00
_cell.angle_beta   90.00
_cell.angle_gamma   90.00
#
_symmetry.space_group_name_H-M   'P 1'
#
loop_
_entity.id
_entity.type
_entity.pdbx_description
1 polymer ?
#
loop_
_entity_poly.entity_id
_entity_poly.type
_entity_poly.pdbx_seq_one_letter_code
_entity_poly.pdbx_strand_id
1 'polypeptide(L)'
;MLKEIYEQPEAIQQTISQALNGNALREDFLANAVADLSQIQQIQIIACGTSYHAGMIAKYWFEQLIDLPCQVEIASEFRYRTPVIVNNTLYVCISQSGETADTLAALRDTQKRATAKGLDIITMTICNVATSSMVRETNHSLLTLAGPEIGVASTKAFTTQLAALMLLVLKIEGYAAGELKHGPLALVDNEMPVVILAPQDDMLDKLKSNMEEVQARGGELFVFADENSGI
;
A
#
# COMPACT_ATOMS: atom_id res chain seq x y z
N MET A 1 4.45 -10.50 19.33
CA MET A 1 3.78 -9.19 19.36
C MET A 1 4.72 -8.05 19.75
N LEU A 2 5.15 -7.90 21.01
CA LEU A 2 5.99 -6.74 21.41
C LEU A 2 7.25 -6.61 20.54
N LYS A 3 8.02 -7.69 20.37
CA LYS A 3 9.17 -7.72 19.46
C LYS A 3 8.83 -7.20 18.06
N GLU A 4 7.73 -7.65 17.47
CA GLU A 4 7.32 -7.28 16.10
C GLU A 4 6.88 -5.83 15.99
N ILE A 5 6.34 -5.24 17.08
CA ILE A 5 6.01 -3.82 17.14
C ILE A 5 7.28 -2.97 17.08
N TYR A 6 8.33 -3.36 17.83
CA TYR A 6 9.62 -2.66 17.84
C TYR A 6 10.43 -2.87 16.55
N GLU A 7 10.17 -3.94 15.80
CA GLU A 7 10.80 -4.19 14.49
C GLU A 7 10.17 -3.36 13.35
N GLN A 8 9.04 -2.66 13.59
CA GLN A 8 8.33 -1.94 12.53
C GLN A 8 9.19 -0.88 11.80
N PRO A 9 10.02 -0.05 12.48
CA PRO A 9 10.84 0.94 11.78
C PRO A 9 11.79 0.29 10.77
N GLU A 10 12.47 -0.79 11.18
CA GLU A 10 13.38 -1.53 10.30
C GLU A 10 12.62 -2.22 9.17
N ALA A 11 11.49 -2.86 9.47
CA ALA A 11 10.66 -3.53 8.46
C ALA A 11 10.16 -2.53 7.39
N ILE A 12 9.69 -1.35 7.79
CA ILE A 12 9.27 -0.28 6.88
C ILE A 12 10.46 0.20 6.03
N GLN A 13 11.62 0.42 6.66
CA GLN A 13 12.83 0.81 5.93
C GLN A 13 13.22 -0.22 4.86
N GLN A 14 13.13 -1.52 5.18
CA GLN A 14 13.35 -2.60 4.23
C GLN A 14 12.34 -2.53 3.07
N THR A 15 11.04 -2.36 3.35
CA THR A 15 9.99 -2.18 2.33
C THR A 15 10.23 -0.96 1.42
N ILE A 16 10.77 0.13 1.95
CA ILE A 16 10.99 1.36 1.19
C ILE A 16 12.28 1.28 0.36
N SER A 17 13.32 0.66 0.90
CA SER A 17 14.64 0.55 0.26
C SER A 17 14.64 -0.21 -1.07
N GLN A 18 13.66 -1.10 -1.30
CA GLN A 18 13.48 -1.77 -2.59
C GLN A 18 13.06 -0.79 -3.71
N ALA A 19 12.49 0.36 -3.37
CA ALA A 19 11.93 1.31 -4.33
C ALA A 19 12.68 2.64 -4.40
N LEU A 20 13.35 3.07 -3.33
CA LEU A 20 14.00 4.37 -3.27
C LEU A 20 15.52 4.29 -3.42
N ASN A 21 16.09 5.29 -4.10
CA ASN A 21 17.51 5.63 -4.05
C ASN A 21 17.63 7.07 -3.51
N GLY A 22 17.93 7.20 -2.22
CA GLY A 22 17.78 8.47 -1.51
C GLY A 22 16.32 8.91 -1.48
N ASN A 23 16.03 10.11 -1.99
CA ASN A 23 14.67 10.66 -2.06
C ASN A 23 13.98 10.46 -3.41
N ALA A 24 14.59 9.72 -4.34
CA ALA A 24 14.03 9.47 -5.67
C ALA A 24 13.56 8.02 -5.80
N LEU A 25 12.42 7.83 -6.48
CA LEU A 25 11.96 6.51 -6.90
C LEU A 25 12.95 5.95 -7.93
N ARG A 26 13.37 4.70 -7.75
CA ARG A 26 14.26 4.02 -8.68
C ARG A 26 13.55 3.75 -10.00
N GLU A 27 14.26 3.94 -11.11
CA GLU A 27 13.71 3.68 -12.45
C GLU A 27 13.35 2.19 -12.63
N ASP A 28 14.13 1.29 -12.04
CA ASP A 28 13.94 -0.16 -12.15
C ASP A 28 12.85 -0.72 -11.23
N PHE A 29 12.37 0.06 -10.25
CA PHE A 29 11.28 -0.35 -9.37
C PHE A 29 10.00 -0.57 -10.17
N LEU A 30 9.46 -1.80 -10.13
CA LEU A 30 8.29 -2.23 -10.91
C LEU A 30 8.39 -1.93 -12.42
N ALA A 31 9.61 -1.96 -12.99
CA ALA A 31 9.83 -1.66 -14.40
C ALA A 31 9.03 -2.56 -15.36
N ASN A 32 8.84 -3.83 -15.00
CA ASN A 32 8.04 -4.80 -15.75
C ASN A 32 6.53 -4.54 -15.69
N ALA A 33 6.06 -3.76 -14.70
CA ALA A 33 4.64 -3.42 -14.54
C ALA A 33 4.24 -2.13 -15.25
N VAL A 34 5.21 -1.35 -15.74
CA VAL A 34 4.98 0.00 -16.28
C VAL A 34 3.97 0.02 -17.42
N ALA A 35 4.14 -0.86 -18.41
CA ALA A 35 3.25 -0.90 -19.56
C ALA A 35 1.80 -1.16 -19.13
N ASP A 36 1.60 -2.12 -18.24
CA ASP A 36 0.29 -2.53 -17.73
C ASP A 36 -0.34 -1.43 -16.84
N LEU A 37 0.45 -0.84 -15.93
CA LEU A 37 0.00 0.21 -15.02
C LEU A 37 -0.38 1.51 -15.75
N SER A 38 0.20 1.79 -16.92
CA SER A 38 -0.13 2.99 -17.70
C SER A 38 -1.53 2.98 -18.31
N GLN A 39 -2.17 1.81 -18.39
CA GLN A 39 -3.47 1.64 -19.05
C GLN A 39 -4.65 1.57 -18.06
N ILE A 40 -4.37 1.55 -16.75
CA ILE A 40 -5.40 1.36 -15.74
C ILE A 40 -6.26 2.61 -15.59
N GLN A 41 -7.54 2.41 -15.32
CA GLN A 41 -8.53 3.46 -15.13
C GLN A 41 -9.17 3.41 -13.75
N GLN A 42 -8.96 2.33 -12.99
CA GLN A 42 -9.45 2.17 -11.63
C GLN A 42 -8.68 1.08 -10.88
N ILE A 43 -8.81 1.09 -9.55
CA ILE A 43 -8.24 0.10 -8.65
C ILE A 43 -9.34 -0.65 -7.92
N GLN A 44 -9.20 -1.96 -7.82
CA GLN A 44 -10.01 -2.81 -6.96
C GLN A 44 -9.10 -3.56 -5.98
N ILE A 45 -9.17 -3.24 -4.69
CA ILE A 45 -8.45 -3.94 -3.63
C ILE A 45 -9.32 -5.07 -3.07
N ILE A 46 -8.73 -6.26 -2.91
CA ILE A 46 -9.37 -7.44 -2.34
C ILE A 46 -8.49 -8.00 -1.21
N ALA A 47 -9.01 -8.04 0.01
CA ALA A 47 -8.24 -8.50 1.17
C ALA A 47 -9.14 -8.99 2.31
N CYS A 48 -8.53 -9.56 3.36
CA CYS A 48 -9.21 -9.98 4.59
C CYS A 48 -8.57 -9.34 5.83
N GLY A 49 -9.36 -9.14 6.89
CA GLY A 49 -8.87 -8.73 8.20
C GLY A 49 -8.04 -7.45 8.17
N THR A 50 -6.87 -7.45 8.82
CA THR A 50 -5.99 -6.27 8.88
C THR A 50 -5.55 -5.77 7.51
N SER A 51 -5.38 -6.64 6.52
CA SER A 51 -5.01 -6.23 5.16
C SER A 51 -6.15 -5.51 4.42
N TYR A 52 -7.42 -5.79 4.78
CA TYR A 52 -8.54 -5.00 4.29
C TYR A 52 -8.48 -3.56 4.82
N HIS A 53 -8.11 -3.37 6.09
CA HIS A 53 -7.93 -2.02 6.66
C HIS A 53 -6.78 -1.25 6.00
N ALA A 54 -5.70 -1.92 5.60
CA ALA A 54 -4.64 -1.28 4.82
C ALA A 54 -5.17 -0.79 3.45
N GLY A 55 -6.01 -1.61 2.80
CA GLY A 55 -6.71 -1.22 1.58
C GLY A 55 -7.63 -0.02 1.77
N MET A 56 -8.40 0.01 2.86
CA MET A 56 -9.30 1.14 3.18
C MET A 56 -8.56 2.47 3.34
N ILE A 57 -7.34 2.45 3.87
CA ILE A 57 -6.49 3.65 3.95
C ILE A 57 -5.97 4.00 2.54
N ALA A 58 -5.42 3.03 1.81
CA ALA A 58 -4.87 3.28 0.48
C ALA A 58 -5.90 3.74 -0.54
N LYS A 59 -7.19 3.44 -0.33
CA LYS A 59 -8.29 4.01 -1.12
C LYS A 59 -8.18 5.53 -1.22
N TYR A 60 -8.02 6.20 -0.07
CA TYR A 60 -7.90 7.66 -0.03
C TYR A 60 -6.66 8.12 -0.80
N TRP A 61 -5.55 7.40 -0.72
CA TRP A 61 -4.34 7.75 -1.47
C TRP A 61 -4.54 7.62 -2.98
N PHE A 62 -5.16 6.54 -3.46
CA PHE A 62 -5.45 6.37 -4.88
C PHE A 62 -6.39 7.45 -5.41
N GLU A 63 -7.43 7.80 -4.65
CA GLU A 63 -8.42 8.79 -5.05
C GLU A 63 -7.88 10.23 -4.96
N GLN A 64 -7.13 10.56 -3.90
CA GLN A 64 -6.73 11.94 -3.62
C GLN A 64 -5.37 12.32 -4.22
N LEU A 65 -4.43 11.37 -4.36
CA LEU A 65 -3.09 11.67 -4.89
C LEU A 65 -2.99 11.51 -6.40
N ILE A 66 -3.70 10.55 -6.97
CA ILE A 66 -3.54 10.19 -8.39
C ILE A 66 -4.86 10.13 -9.16
N ASP A 67 -5.95 10.59 -8.56
CA ASP A 67 -7.29 10.73 -9.16
C ASP A 67 -7.81 9.43 -9.82
N LEU A 68 -7.49 8.28 -9.22
CA LEU A 68 -8.01 6.99 -9.68
C LEU A 68 -9.07 6.45 -8.71
N PRO A 69 -10.27 6.09 -9.19
CA PRO A 69 -11.30 5.52 -8.34
C PRO A 69 -10.83 4.20 -7.75
N CYS A 70 -11.01 4.04 -6.44
CA CYS A 70 -10.56 2.85 -5.73
C CYS A 70 -11.70 2.22 -4.91
N GLN A 71 -11.99 0.96 -5.20
CA GLN A 71 -12.91 0.16 -4.39
C GLN A 71 -12.15 -0.85 -3.55
N VAL A 72 -12.58 -1.05 -2.31
CA VAL A 72 -11.96 -2.00 -1.38
C VAL A 72 -13.03 -2.98 -0.95
N GLU A 73 -12.76 -4.26 -1.14
CA GLU A 73 -13.72 -5.34 -0.92
C GLU A 73 -13.14 -6.38 0.06
N ILE A 74 -14.01 -6.82 0.98
CA ILE A 74 -13.68 -7.92 1.88
C ILE A 74 -13.77 -9.23 1.08
N ALA A 75 -12.67 -9.96 0.97
CA ALA A 75 -12.58 -11.12 0.06
C ALA A 75 -13.58 -12.23 0.43
N SER A 76 -13.85 -12.42 1.72
CA SER A 76 -14.84 -13.38 2.21
C SER A 76 -16.26 -13.05 1.78
N GLU A 77 -16.58 -11.82 1.37
CA GLU A 77 -17.88 -11.47 0.79
C GLU A 77 -17.83 -11.41 -0.73
N PHE A 78 -16.75 -10.86 -1.28
CA PHE A 78 -16.54 -10.69 -2.72
C PHE A 78 -16.71 -12.02 -3.47
N ARG A 79 -16.14 -13.10 -2.92
CA ARG A 79 -16.21 -14.46 -3.48
C ARG A 79 -17.64 -15.02 -3.56
N TYR A 80 -18.52 -14.70 -2.61
CA TYR A 80 -19.89 -15.22 -2.58
C TYR A 80 -20.89 -14.32 -3.28
N ARG A 81 -20.46 -13.13 -3.73
CA ARG A 81 -21.25 -12.25 -4.59
C ARG A 81 -21.03 -12.58 -6.07
N THR A 82 -21.74 -11.86 -6.93
CA THR A 82 -21.50 -11.83 -8.38
C THR A 82 -20.93 -10.46 -8.74
N PRO A 83 -19.66 -10.16 -8.37
CA PRO A 83 -19.08 -8.86 -8.64
C PRO A 83 -18.95 -8.63 -10.14
N VAL A 84 -19.18 -7.38 -10.54
CA VAL A 84 -18.97 -6.95 -11.93
C VAL A 84 -17.48 -6.71 -12.12
N ILE A 85 -16.86 -7.52 -12.98
CA ILE A 85 -15.48 -7.28 -13.41
C ILE A 85 -15.48 -6.18 -14.46
N VAL A 86 -14.66 -5.16 -14.24
CA VAL A 86 -14.57 -3.98 -15.11
C VAL A 86 -13.24 -4.00 -15.86
N ASN A 87 -13.26 -3.58 -17.12
CA ASN A 87 -12.08 -3.50 -17.97
C ASN A 87 -11.06 -2.48 -17.42
N ASN A 88 -9.79 -2.59 -17.82
CA ASN A 88 -8.73 -1.64 -17.47
C ASN A 88 -8.61 -1.41 -15.95
N THR A 89 -8.84 -2.45 -15.16
CA THR A 89 -8.82 -2.39 -13.70
C THR A 89 -7.57 -3.06 -13.15
N LEU A 90 -6.89 -2.39 -12.23
CA LEU A 90 -5.86 -3.00 -11.39
C LEU A 90 -6.53 -3.68 -10.19
N TYR A 91 -6.54 -5.00 -10.18
CA TYR A 91 -6.96 -5.80 -9.03
C TYR A 91 -5.77 -6.05 -8.10
N VAL A 92 -5.80 -5.46 -6.91
CA VAL A 92 -4.74 -5.60 -5.90
C VAL A 92 -5.19 -6.55 -4.81
N CYS A 93 -4.56 -7.71 -4.72
CA CYS A 93 -4.73 -8.63 -3.59
C CYS A 93 -3.71 -8.32 -2.49
N ILE A 94 -4.17 -8.11 -1.26
CA ILE A 94 -3.28 -7.87 -0.12
C ILE A 94 -3.39 -9.05 0.84
N SER A 95 -2.26 -9.71 1.10
CA SER A 95 -2.19 -10.84 2.04
C SER A 95 -0.79 -10.99 2.59
N GLN A 96 -0.64 -11.11 3.90
CA GLN A 96 0.66 -11.37 4.53
C GLN A 96 1.26 -12.70 4.03
N SER A 97 0.46 -13.77 4.01
CA SER A 97 0.93 -15.10 3.63
C SER A 97 0.89 -15.37 2.13
N GLY A 98 0.03 -14.65 1.40
CA GLY A 98 -0.31 -14.95 0.01
C GLY A 98 -1.07 -16.28 -0.16
N GLU A 99 -1.56 -16.86 0.94
CA GLU A 99 -2.30 -18.13 0.97
C GLU A 99 -3.68 -17.97 1.64
N THR A 100 -4.10 -16.74 1.97
CA THR A 100 -5.43 -16.49 2.53
C THR A 100 -6.50 -17.01 1.58
N ALA A 101 -7.19 -18.08 1.97
CA ALA A 101 -8.02 -18.88 1.07
C ALA A 101 -9.10 -18.06 0.35
N ASP A 102 -9.79 -17.16 1.06
CA ASP A 102 -10.84 -16.34 0.45
C ASP A 102 -10.28 -15.30 -0.53
N THR A 103 -9.16 -14.65 -0.20
CA THR A 103 -8.47 -13.73 -1.12
C THR A 103 -7.96 -14.46 -2.37
N LEU A 104 -7.38 -15.66 -2.21
CA LEU A 104 -6.84 -16.43 -3.34
C LEU A 104 -7.98 -16.95 -4.23
N ALA A 105 -9.08 -17.39 -3.63
CA ALA A 105 -10.26 -17.80 -4.38
C ALA A 105 -10.91 -16.61 -5.12
N ALA A 106 -10.96 -15.43 -4.48
CA ALA A 106 -11.45 -14.20 -5.11
C ALA A 106 -10.58 -13.77 -6.30
N LEU A 107 -9.25 -13.85 -6.17
CA LEU A 107 -8.31 -13.61 -7.27
C LEU A 107 -8.61 -14.52 -8.48
N ARG A 108 -8.64 -15.84 -8.23
CA ARG A 108 -8.89 -16.83 -9.28
C ARG A 108 -10.25 -16.66 -9.96
N ASP A 109 -11.29 -16.35 -9.19
CA ASP A 109 -12.63 -16.10 -9.73
C ASP A 109 -12.67 -14.82 -10.57
N THR A 110 -12.00 -13.75 -10.13
CA THR A 110 -11.85 -12.50 -10.88
C THR A 110 -11.18 -12.75 -12.23
N GLN A 111 -10.02 -13.43 -12.24
CA GLN A 111 -9.29 -13.77 -13.47
C GLN A 111 -10.14 -14.65 -14.40
N LYS A 112 -10.80 -15.67 -13.85
CA LYS A 112 -11.68 -16.55 -14.63
C LYS A 112 -12.81 -15.77 -15.31
N ARG A 113 -13.45 -14.85 -14.59
CA ARG A 113 -14.55 -14.02 -15.12
C ARG A 113 -14.07 -13.01 -16.15
N ALA A 114 -12.90 -12.41 -15.95
CA ALA A 114 -12.29 -11.51 -16.92
C ALA A 114 -12.02 -12.24 -18.24
N THR A 115 -11.35 -13.40 -18.18
CA THR A 115 -11.09 -14.25 -19.34
C THR A 115 -12.37 -14.66 -20.06
N ALA A 116 -13.39 -15.09 -19.32
CA ALA A 116 -14.69 -15.48 -19.90
C ALA A 116 -15.40 -14.34 -20.64
N LYS A 117 -15.12 -13.09 -20.28
CA LYS A 117 -15.70 -11.89 -20.89
C LYS A 117 -14.76 -11.19 -21.89
N GLY A 118 -13.53 -11.68 -22.07
CA GLY A 118 -12.51 -11.03 -22.89
C GLY A 118 -12.12 -9.63 -22.36
N LEU A 119 -12.17 -9.44 -21.05
CA LEU A 119 -11.76 -8.19 -20.41
C LEU A 119 -10.26 -8.21 -20.12
N ASP A 120 -9.62 -7.08 -20.38
CA ASP A 120 -8.24 -6.79 -20.03
C ASP A 120 -8.20 -6.26 -18.59
N ILE A 121 -7.60 -7.04 -17.70
CA ILE A 121 -7.41 -6.68 -16.29
C ILE A 121 -5.97 -6.96 -15.91
N ILE A 122 -5.46 -6.17 -14.97
CA ILE A 122 -4.14 -6.39 -14.40
C ILE A 122 -4.33 -6.86 -12.97
N THR A 123 -3.66 -7.94 -12.58
CA THR A 123 -3.66 -8.42 -11.19
C THR A 123 -2.29 -8.20 -10.56
N MET A 124 -2.30 -7.65 -9.35
CA MET A 124 -1.10 -7.45 -8.54
C MET A 124 -1.31 -8.00 -7.14
N THR A 125 -0.27 -8.62 -6.57
CA THR A 125 -0.28 -9.03 -5.16
C THR A 125 0.68 -8.19 -4.33
N ILE A 126 0.22 -7.66 -3.19
CA ILE A 126 1.07 -7.14 -2.12
C ILE A 126 1.17 -8.22 -1.03
N CYS A 127 2.36 -8.78 -0.86
CA CYS A 127 2.57 -9.95 0.01
C CYS A 127 3.96 -9.97 0.65
N ASN A 128 4.10 -10.65 1.78
CA ASN A 128 5.40 -10.83 2.43
C ASN A 128 6.15 -12.05 1.90
N VAL A 129 5.44 -13.08 1.42
CA VAL A 129 5.98 -14.37 1.00
C VAL A 129 6.11 -14.45 -0.52
N ALA A 130 7.34 -14.32 -1.02
CA ALA A 130 7.65 -14.32 -2.46
C ALA A 130 7.28 -15.62 -3.19
N THR A 131 7.25 -16.74 -2.47
CA THR A 131 6.92 -18.07 -3.03
C THR A 131 5.46 -18.44 -2.81
N SER A 132 4.59 -17.48 -2.51
CA SER A 132 3.17 -17.75 -2.29
C SER A 132 2.38 -17.98 -3.58
N SER A 133 1.21 -18.58 -3.46
CA SER A 133 0.29 -18.83 -4.58
C SER A 133 -0.14 -17.55 -5.27
N MET A 134 -0.55 -16.52 -4.51
CA MET A 134 -0.97 -15.24 -5.10
C MET A 134 0.16 -14.57 -5.91
N VAL A 135 1.41 -14.60 -5.42
CA VAL A 135 2.56 -14.04 -6.14
C VAL A 135 2.80 -14.77 -7.47
N ARG A 136 2.64 -16.10 -7.52
CA ARG A 136 2.78 -16.87 -8.76
C ARG A 136 1.62 -16.67 -9.74
N GLU A 137 0.43 -16.38 -9.24
CA GLU A 137 -0.80 -16.34 -10.04
C GLU A 137 -1.21 -14.92 -10.48
N THR A 138 -0.50 -13.88 -10.02
CA THR A 138 -0.73 -12.49 -10.42
C THR A 138 0.24 -12.04 -11.51
N ASN A 139 -0.16 -11.02 -12.29
CA ASN A 139 0.72 -10.44 -13.32
C ASN A 139 1.96 -9.81 -12.67
N HIS A 140 1.74 -9.09 -11.56
CA HIS A 140 2.79 -8.38 -10.83
C HIS A 140 2.72 -8.66 -9.33
N SER A 141 3.83 -8.43 -8.63
CA SER A 141 3.84 -8.50 -7.17
C SER A 141 4.75 -7.43 -6.58
N LEU A 142 4.40 -6.98 -5.39
CA LEU A 142 5.20 -6.08 -4.58
C LEU A 142 5.38 -6.71 -3.20
N LEU A 143 6.63 -7.00 -2.84
CA LEU A 143 6.92 -7.62 -1.56
C LEU A 143 6.93 -6.58 -0.45
N THR A 144 6.37 -6.94 0.71
CA THR A 144 6.42 -6.06 1.88
C THR A 144 7.74 -6.19 2.63
N LEU A 145 8.46 -7.31 2.51
CA LEU A 145 9.74 -7.55 3.19
C LEU A 145 9.67 -7.38 4.72
N ALA A 146 8.50 -7.60 5.33
CA ALA A 146 8.29 -7.45 6.77
C ALA A 146 9.01 -8.52 7.62
N GLY A 147 9.51 -9.57 6.96
CA GLY A 147 10.04 -10.76 7.62
C GLY A 147 8.93 -11.59 8.29
N PRO A 148 9.29 -12.71 8.96
CA PRO A 148 8.32 -13.59 9.59
C PRO A 148 7.52 -12.87 10.69
N GLU A 149 6.21 -13.05 10.70
CA GLU A 149 5.32 -12.58 11.75
C GLU A 149 4.72 -13.80 12.45
N ILE A 150 5.05 -13.96 13.73
CA ILE A 150 4.69 -15.09 14.59
C ILE A 150 3.50 -14.71 15.48
N GLY A 151 3.35 -13.42 15.79
CA GLY A 151 2.20 -12.89 16.51
C GLY A 151 0.88 -13.11 15.76
N VAL A 152 -0.18 -13.37 16.52
CA VAL A 152 -1.54 -13.54 15.96
C VAL A 152 -2.09 -12.21 15.44
N ALA A 153 -1.84 -11.12 16.16
CA ALA A 153 -2.23 -9.78 15.74
C ALA A 153 -1.21 -9.24 14.74
N SER A 154 -1.70 -8.75 13.60
CA SER A 154 -0.86 -8.13 12.59
C SER A 154 -0.40 -6.75 13.03
N THR A 155 0.91 -6.54 12.97
CA THR A 155 1.62 -5.33 13.40
C THR A 155 2.49 -4.84 12.25
N LYS A 156 3.70 -5.38 12.11
CA LYS A 156 4.63 -5.03 11.02
C LYS A 156 4.10 -5.36 9.63
N ALA A 157 3.30 -6.41 9.46
CA ALA A 157 2.70 -6.65 8.15
C ALA A 157 1.73 -5.53 7.74
N PHE A 158 0.97 -4.95 8.69
CA PHE A 158 0.08 -3.83 8.39
C PHE A 158 0.85 -2.59 7.94
N THR A 159 1.86 -2.17 8.71
CA THR A 159 2.62 -0.95 8.39
C THR A 159 3.46 -1.09 7.13
N THR A 160 4.03 -2.26 6.87
CA THR A 160 4.72 -2.52 5.59
C THR A 160 3.77 -2.65 4.40
N GLN A 161 2.53 -3.12 4.59
CA GLN A 161 1.49 -3.07 3.54
C GLN A 161 1.16 -1.62 3.16
N LEU A 162 1.03 -0.73 4.15
CA LEU A 162 0.84 0.70 3.93
C LEU A 162 2.01 1.32 3.16
N ALA A 163 3.26 1.03 3.56
CA ALA A 163 4.44 1.49 2.84
C ALA A 163 4.46 0.99 1.38
N ALA A 164 4.19 -0.29 1.16
CA ALA A 164 4.12 -0.88 -0.19
C ALA A 164 3.02 -0.23 -1.05
N LEU A 165 1.83 0.02 -0.49
CA LEU A 165 0.74 0.70 -1.18
C LEU A 165 1.12 2.13 -1.57
N MET A 166 1.78 2.88 -0.68
CA MET A 166 2.26 4.23 -1.00
C MET A 166 3.31 4.22 -2.13
N LEU A 167 4.23 3.26 -2.14
CA LEU A 167 5.19 3.10 -3.23
C LEU A 167 4.50 2.80 -4.57
N LEU A 168 3.43 1.99 -4.54
CA LEU A 168 2.62 1.72 -5.72
C LEU A 168 1.91 2.99 -6.22
N VAL A 169 1.34 3.80 -5.32
CA VAL A 169 0.75 5.11 -5.67
C VAL A 169 1.78 6.00 -6.35
N LEU A 170 2.96 6.18 -5.75
CA LEU A 170 4.04 6.99 -6.35
C LEU A 170 4.49 6.46 -7.72
N LYS A 171 4.51 5.14 -7.90
CA LYS A 171 4.85 4.53 -9.19
C LYS A 171 3.80 4.82 -10.27
N ILE A 172 2.52 4.82 -9.90
CA ILE A 172 1.42 5.10 -10.85
C ILE A 172 1.32 6.61 -11.13
N GLU A 173 1.52 7.47 -10.12
CA GLU A 173 1.53 8.94 -10.25
C GLU A 173 2.50 9.40 -11.36
N GLY A 174 3.69 8.79 -11.43
CA GLY A 174 4.68 9.11 -12.46
C GLY A 174 4.19 8.95 -13.91
N TYR A 175 3.09 8.25 -14.15
CA TYR A 175 2.43 8.11 -15.46
C TYR A 175 1.17 8.97 -15.60
N ALA A 176 0.50 9.30 -14.50
CA ALA A 176 -0.66 10.19 -14.48
C ALA A 176 -0.29 11.68 -14.73
N ALA A 177 0.98 11.96 -15.08
CA ALA A 177 1.63 13.26 -15.20
C ALA A 177 1.12 14.18 -16.35
N GLY A 178 -0.20 14.29 -16.51
CA GLY A 178 -0.85 15.43 -17.15
C GLY A 178 -1.16 16.56 -16.17
N GLU A 179 -1.44 16.23 -14.90
CA GLU A 179 -1.64 17.18 -13.81
C GLU A 179 -1.10 16.56 -12.51
N LEU A 180 -0.66 17.40 -11.56
CA LEU A 180 -0.24 17.09 -10.18
C LEU A 180 1.28 16.98 -9.93
N LYS A 181 1.72 17.85 -9.00
CA LYS A 181 3.09 17.98 -8.45
C LYS A 181 3.06 17.85 -6.93
N HIS A 182 2.19 17.01 -6.39
CA HIS A 182 1.90 17.06 -4.96
C HIS A 182 1.95 15.65 -4.36
N GLY A 183 3.11 15.32 -3.81
CA GLY A 183 3.32 14.07 -3.07
C GLY A 183 2.47 13.98 -1.79
N PRO A 184 2.67 12.98 -0.92
CA PRO A 184 1.77 12.66 0.20
C PRO A 184 1.48 13.81 1.19
N LEU A 185 2.37 14.79 1.30
CA LEU A 185 2.15 16.01 2.09
C LEU A 185 1.03 16.91 1.54
N ALA A 186 0.59 16.69 0.31
CA ALA A 186 -0.58 17.34 -0.28
C ALA A 186 -1.89 16.98 0.42
N LEU A 187 -1.94 15.78 1.03
CA LEU A 187 -3.11 15.29 1.74
C LEU A 187 -3.29 15.93 3.10
N VAL A 188 -2.27 16.63 3.60
CA VAL A 188 -2.32 17.28 4.89
C VAL A 188 -3.21 18.51 4.79
N ASP A 189 -4.35 18.45 5.46
CA ASP A 189 -5.25 19.57 5.70
C ASP A 189 -5.68 19.60 7.18
N ASN A 190 -6.51 20.59 7.53
CA ASN A 190 -6.98 20.80 8.90
C ASN A 190 -7.93 19.70 9.41
N GLU A 191 -8.40 18.79 8.55
CA GLU A 191 -9.32 17.70 8.90
C GLU A 191 -8.58 16.36 9.02
N MET A 192 -7.33 16.27 8.56
CA MET A 192 -6.52 15.07 8.62
C MET A 192 -5.65 15.03 9.88
N PRO A 193 -5.98 14.22 10.91
CA PRO A 193 -5.12 14.03 12.07
C PRO A 193 -3.88 13.23 11.67
N VAL A 194 -2.69 13.82 11.88
CA VAL A 194 -1.41 13.20 11.57
C VAL A 194 -0.77 12.73 12.88
N VAL A 195 -0.69 11.41 13.05
CA VAL A 195 -0.02 10.79 14.20
C VAL A 195 1.45 10.60 13.88
N ILE A 196 2.32 11.13 14.74
CA ILE A 196 3.77 11.07 14.57
C ILE A 196 4.36 10.33 15.77
N LEU A 197 5.15 9.30 15.47
CA LEU A 197 5.99 8.62 16.46
C LEU A 197 7.40 9.19 16.32
N ALA A 198 7.88 9.87 17.35
CA ALA A 198 9.18 10.54 17.35
C ALA A 198 10.10 9.95 18.43
N PRO A 199 10.58 8.70 18.24
CA PRO A 199 11.60 8.13 19.11
C PRO A 199 12.91 8.92 19.01
N GLN A 200 13.71 8.90 20.08
CA GLN A 200 15.02 9.54 20.12
C GLN A 200 16.06 8.72 19.35
N ASP A 201 16.08 8.86 18.03
CA ASP A 201 17.04 8.23 17.13
C ASP A 201 17.62 9.20 16.09
N ASP A 202 18.46 8.69 15.20
CA ASP A 202 19.16 9.45 14.17
C ASP A 202 18.21 10.09 13.12
N MET A 203 16.92 9.74 13.13
CA MET A 203 15.90 10.27 12.22
C MET A 203 15.07 11.39 12.86
N LEU A 204 15.22 11.66 14.16
CA LEU A 204 14.44 12.64 14.91
C LEU A 204 14.46 14.05 14.28
N ASP A 205 15.63 14.51 13.81
CA ASP A 205 15.75 15.84 13.18
C ASP A 205 14.99 15.92 11.86
N LYS A 206 14.97 14.84 11.07
CA LYS A 206 14.16 14.76 9.85
C LYS A 206 12.68 14.71 10.16
N LEU A 207 12.29 13.96 11.20
CA LEU A 207 10.92 13.91 11.70
C LEU A 207 10.43 15.29 12.11
N LYS A 208 11.23 16.07 12.85
CA LYS A 208 10.92 17.46 13.21
C LYS A 208 10.71 18.34 11.98
N SER A 209 11.57 18.24 10.97
CA SER A 209 11.39 19.00 9.72
C SER A 209 10.08 18.63 9.01
N ASN A 210 9.70 17.36 8.99
CA ASN A 210 8.42 16.93 8.40
C ASN A 210 7.23 17.41 9.24
N MET A 211 7.34 17.42 10.57
CA MET A 211 6.32 17.96 11.47
C MET A 211 6.04 19.44 11.18
N GLU A 212 7.10 20.24 10.99
CA GLU A 212 6.97 21.66 10.64
C GLU A 212 6.22 21.83 9.32
N GLU A 213 6.50 20.99 8.31
CA GLU A 213 5.79 21.04 7.04
C GLU A 213 4.31 20.66 7.15
N VAL A 214 4.00 19.66 7.99
CA VAL A 214 2.62 19.25 8.29
C VAL A 214 1.86 20.37 9.01
N GLN A 215 2.48 20.99 10.03
CA GLN A 215 1.91 22.15 10.73
C GLN A 215 1.71 23.34 9.81
N ALA A 216 2.66 23.63 8.92
CA ALA A 216 2.57 24.74 7.97
C ALA A 216 1.40 24.59 6.99
N ARG A 217 0.97 23.36 6.73
CA ARG A 217 -0.20 23.02 5.90
C ARG A 217 -1.51 22.92 6.70
N GLY A 218 -1.43 23.12 8.02
CA GLY A 218 -2.58 23.15 8.92
C GLY A 218 -3.00 21.79 9.47
N GLY A 219 -2.22 20.74 9.24
CA GLY A 219 -2.47 19.41 9.79
C GLY A 219 -2.45 19.38 11.31
N GLU A 220 -3.44 18.72 11.92
CA GLU A 220 -3.49 18.49 13.36
C GLU A 220 -2.50 17.38 13.74
N LEU A 221 -1.45 17.74 14.50
CA LEU A 221 -0.41 16.81 14.91
C LEU A 221 -0.70 16.15 16.26
N PHE A 222 -0.66 14.82 16.30
CA PHE A 222 -0.63 14.02 17.52
C PHE A 222 0.73 13.35 17.64
N VAL A 223 1.62 13.92 18.45
CA VAL A 223 3.02 13.46 18.54
C VAL A 223 3.23 12.65 19.80
N PHE A 224 3.76 11.43 19.63
CA PHE A 224 4.23 10.57 20.70
C PHE A 224 5.75 10.53 20.61
N ALA A 225 6.41 11.17 21.57
CA ALA A 225 7.86 11.31 21.57
C ALA A 225 8.46 10.84 22.90
N ASP A 226 9.73 10.44 22.87
CA ASP A 226 10.47 10.15 24.10
C ASP A 226 10.67 11.44 24.92
N GLU A 227 10.75 11.32 26.26
CA GLU A 227 10.88 12.47 27.18
C GLU A 227 12.06 13.39 26.83
N ASN A 228 13.11 12.86 26.20
CA ASN A 228 14.34 13.58 25.85
C ASN A 228 14.43 13.97 24.36
N SER A 229 13.37 13.77 23.58
CA SER A 229 13.33 14.09 22.14
C SER A 229 13.31 15.60 21.85
N GLY A 230 12.95 16.43 22.82
CA GLY A 230 12.85 17.88 22.64
C GLY A 230 11.79 18.30 21.62
N ILE A 231 10.68 17.55 21.60
CA ILE A 231 9.39 17.85 20.95
C ILE A 231 8.36 18.05 22.06
#